data_AF-A0A7W7W3W6-F1
#
_entry.id   AF-A0A7W7W3W6-F1
#
_cell.length_a   1.000
_cell.length_b   1.000
_cell.length_c   1.000
_cell.angle_alpha   90.00
_cell.angle_beta   90.00
_cell.angle_gamma   90.00
#
_symmetry.space_group_name_H-M   'P 1'
#
loop_
_entity.id
_entity.type
_entity.pdbx_description
1 polymer ?
#
loop_
_entity_poly.entity_id
_entity_poly.type
_entity_poly.pdbx_seq_one_letter_code
_entity_poly.pdbx_strand_id
1 'polypeptide(L)' 'MRRTTHEYETELHSDGEVVMLGAVAYRGRTVLHSGPDMFAPLERWAQDVADEMRTPVTWRATSDGGEVHEDTRYPG' A
#
# COMPACT_ATOMS: atom_id res chain seq x y z
N MET A 1 6.07 19.90 -14.95
CA MET A 1 4.99 19.77 -13.95
C MET A 1 5.55 20.11 -12.59
N ARG A 2 4.86 20.93 -11.80
CA ARG A 2 5.25 21.21 -10.41
C ARG A 2 5.05 19.91 -9.64
N ARG A 3 6.10 19.36 -9.02
CA ARG A 3 5.99 18.12 -8.22
C ARG A 3 5.15 18.43 -6.99
N THR A 4 3.91 17.99 -7.00
CA THR A 4 3.04 17.97 -5.83
C THR A 4 3.23 16.65 -5.10
N THR A 5 3.05 16.68 -3.78
CA THR A 5 3.07 15.49 -2.92
C THR A 5 1.74 15.42 -2.18
N HIS A 6 1.28 14.20 -1.91
CA HIS A 6 0.09 13.93 -1.12
C HIS A 6 0.43 12.97 0.01
N GLU A 7 -0.13 13.22 1.19
CA GLU A 7 -0.04 12.30 2.32
C GLU A 7 -1.23 11.33 2.26
N TYR A 8 -0.96 10.07 2.55
CA TYR A 8 -1.95 9.01 2.64
C TYR A 8 -1.75 8.23 3.94
N GLU A 9 -2.85 7.83 4.58
CA GLU A 9 -2.83 6.66 5.44
C GLU A 9 -2.68 5.42 4.55
N THR A 10 -1.69 4.58 4.83
CA THR A 10 -1.38 3.40 4.01
C THR A 10 -1.39 2.13 4.84
N GLU A 11 -1.96 1.08 4.28
CA GLU A 11 -2.08 -0.23 4.92
C GLU A 11 -1.79 -1.35 3.91
N LEU A 12 -1.25 -2.47 4.39
CA LEU A 12 -1.30 -3.75 3.67
C LEU A 12 -2.32 -4.66 4.33
N HIS A 13 -3.13 -5.33 3.53
CA HIS A 13 -4.18 -6.24 3.97
C HIS A 13 -3.97 -7.63 3.36
N SER A 14 -4.26 -8.68 4.13
CA SER A 14 -4.40 -10.05 3.64
C SER A 14 -5.64 -10.66 4.27
N ASP A 15 -6.48 -11.31 3.47
CA ASP A 15 -7.80 -11.80 3.89
C ASP A 15 -8.69 -10.75 4.59
N GLY A 16 -8.52 -9.47 4.21
CA GLY A 16 -9.28 -8.34 4.76
C GLY A 16 -8.77 -7.80 6.10
N GLU A 17 -7.69 -8.35 6.63
CA GLU A 17 -7.05 -7.93 7.88
C GLU A 17 -5.70 -7.26 7.61
N VAL A 18 -5.32 -6.28 8.43
CA VAL A 18 -4.01 -5.62 8.29
C VAL A 18 -2.89 -6.63 8.53
N VAL A 19 -1.94 -6.69 7.61
CA VAL A 19 -0.79 -7.59 7.69
C VAL A 19 0.05 -7.25 8.91
N MET A 20 0.39 -8.30 9.67
CA MET A 20 1.32 -8.26 10.79
C MET A 20 2.55 -9.09 10.43
N LEU A 21 3.74 -8.48 10.36
CA LEU A 21 5.00 -9.24 10.34
C LEU A 21 5.70 -9.09 11.70
N GLY A 22 5.73 -10.19 12.44
CA GLY A 22 6.13 -10.19 13.85
C GLY A 22 5.19 -9.33 14.69
N ALA A 23 5.73 -8.32 15.37
CA ALA A 23 4.96 -7.38 16.19
C ALA A 23 4.62 -6.06 15.47
N VAL A 24 4.95 -5.95 14.18
CA VAL A 24 4.77 -4.71 13.41
C VAL A 24 3.54 -4.84 12.52
N ALA A 25 2.59 -3.92 12.72
CA ALA A 25 1.46 -3.73 11.81
C ALA A 25 1.91 -2.97 10.57
N TYR A 26 1.54 -3.44 9.39
CA TYR A 26 1.87 -2.81 8.12
C TYR A 26 0.86 -1.69 7.84
N ARG A 27 0.85 -0.70 8.73
CA ARG A 27 0.04 0.51 8.70
C ARG A 27 0.91 1.73 9.00
N GLY A 28 0.72 2.81 8.26
CA GLY A 28 1.47 4.04 8.48
C GLY A 28 0.93 5.21 7.69
N ARG A 29 1.70 6.30 7.67
CA ARG A 29 1.45 7.47 6.81
C ARG A 29 2.60 7.60 5.82
N THR A 30 2.25 7.74 4.55
CA THR A 30 3.20 7.78 3.44
C THR A 30 2.96 9.03 2.60
N VAL A 31 4.04 9.75 2.28
CA VAL A 31 4.00 10.88 1.35
C VAL A 31 4.40 10.39 -0.03
N LEU A 32 3.49 10.50 -0.99
CA LEU A 32 3.68 10.06 -2.37
C LEU A 32 3.78 11.26 -3.32
N HIS A 33 4.64 11.14 -4.32
CA HIS A 33 4.75 12.14 -5.39
C HIS A 33 3.64 11.94 -6.42
N SER A 34 2.93 13.01 -6.77
CA SER A 34 1.91 12.95 -7.82
C SER A 34 2.53 12.57 -9.16
N GLY A 35 1.86 11.70 -9.90
CA GLY A 35 2.29 11.20 -11.20
C GLY A 35 1.51 9.95 -11.61
N PRO A 36 1.69 9.47 -12.85
CA PRO A 36 1.00 8.28 -13.35
C PRO A 36 1.29 7.02 -12.51
N ASP A 37 2.48 6.93 -11.94
CA ASP A 37 2.94 5.77 -11.18
C ASP A 37 3.06 6.07 -9.67
N MET A 38 2.26 7.00 -9.16
CA MET A 38 2.41 7.49 -7.77
C MET A 38 2.29 6.38 -6.71
N PHE A 39 1.53 5.32 -6.99
CA PHE A 39 1.33 4.18 -6.09
C PHE A 39 2.28 3.01 -6.35
N ALA A 40 3.17 3.09 -7.35
CA ALA A 40 4.15 2.04 -7.63
C ALA A 40 4.99 1.60 -6.41
N PRO A 41 5.35 2.49 -5.44
CA PRO A 41 5.99 2.06 -4.20
C PRO A 41 5.11 1.13 -3.35
N LEU A 42 3.80 1.37 -3.27
CA LEU A 42 2.86 0.54 -2.53
C LEU A 42 2.60 -0.78 -3.25
N GLU A 43 2.48 -0.74 -4.57
CA GLU A 43 2.35 -1.94 -5.41
C GLU A 43 3.55 -2.87 -5.23
N ARG A 44 4.77 -2.33 -5.28
CA ARG A 44 6.00 -3.12 -5.07
C ARG A 44 6.04 -3.71 -3.67
N TRP A 45 5.66 -2.92 -2.66
CA TRP A 45 5.65 -3.39 -1.28
C TRP A 45 4.65 -4.53 -1.05
N ALA A 46 3.43 -4.41 -1.59
CA ALA A 46 2.45 -5.48 -1.55
C ALA A 46 2.93 -6.73 -2.28
N GLN A 47 3.64 -6.58 -3.42
CA GLN A 47 4.22 -7.70 -4.14
C GLN A 47 5.27 -8.44 -3.30
N ASP A 48 6.21 -7.71 -2.69
CA ASP A 48 7.27 -8.30 -1.86
C ASP A 48 6.67 -9.11 -0.69
N VAL A 49 5.62 -8.58 -0.04
CA VAL A 49 4.92 -9.25 1.07
C VAL A 49 4.07 -10.42 0.59
N ALA A 50 3.40 -10.30 -0.56
CA ALA A 50 2.62 -11.39 -1.16
C ALA A 50 3.52 -12.60 -1.47
N ASP A 51 4.70 -12.35 -2.02
CA ASP A 51 5.71 -13.37 -2.33
C ASP A 51 6.26 -14.02 -1.06
N GLU A 52 6.55 -13.23 -0.02
CA GLU A 52 7.03 -13.73 1.28
C GLU A 52 5.99 -14.61 1.99
N MET A 53 4.75 -14.13 2.08
CA MET A 53 3.66 -14.82 2.78
C MET A 53 2.98 -15.91 1.94
N ARG A 54 3.28 -15.97 0.63
CA ARG A 54 2.64 -16.88 -0.35
C ARG A 54 1.11 -16.74 -0.36
N THR A 55 0.61 -15.53 -0.18
CA THR A 55 -0.83 -15.20 -0.13
C THR A 55 -1.09 -13.88 -0.85
N PRO A 56 -2.29 -13.62 -1.41
CA PRO A 56 -2.63 -12.31 -1.93
C PRO A 56 -2.54 -11.21 -0.87
N VAL A 57 -2.01 -10.05 -1.27
CA VAL A 57 -1.87 -8.87 -0.41
C VAL A 57 -2.43 -7.65 -1.13
N THR A 58 -3.35 -6.94 -0.49
CA THR A 58 -3.93 -5.70 -0.97
C THR A 58 -3.20 -4.53 -0.32
N TRP A 59 -2.62 -3.62 -1.11
CA TRP A 59 -2.24 -2.32 -0.55
C TRP A 59 -3.44 -1.39 -0.60
N ARG A 60 -3.56 -0.53 0.42
CA ARG A 60 -4.58 0.51 0.50
C ARG A 60 -3.92 1.84 0.85
N ALA A 61 -4.36 2.91 0.20
CA ALA A 61 -3.98 4.28 0.47
C ALA A 61 -5.24 5.15 0.59
N THR A 62 -5.43 5.78 1.76
CA THR A 62 -6.57 6.66 2.05
C THR A 62 -6.07 8.08 2.22
N SER A 63 -6.60 9.02 1.43
CA SER A 63 -6.28 10.44 1.57
C SER A 63 -7.09 11.09 2.70
N ASP A 64 -6.66 12.27 3.16
CA ASP A 64 -7.41 13.06 4.16
C ASP A 64 -8.86 13.36 3.74
N GLY A 65 -9.14 13.37 2.43
CA GLY A 65 -10.49 13.56 1.87
C GLY A 65 -11.36 12.30 1.86
N GLY A 66 -10.82 11.16 2.31
CA GLY A 66 -11.50 9.86 2.31
C GLY A 66 -11.46 9.12 0.97
N GLU A 67 -10.71 9.61 -0.02
CA GLU A 67 -10.48 8.88 -1.27
C GLU A 67 -9.58 7.68 -0.99
N VAL A 68 -10.01 6.50 -1.45
CA VAL A 68 -9.30 5.23 -1.25
C VAL A 68 -8.80 4.71 -2.60
N HIS A 69 -7.50 4.43 -2.65
CA HIS A 69 -6.89 3.67 -3.73
C HIS A 69 -6.39 2.34 -3.17
N GLU A 70 -6.69 1.25 -3.87
CA GLU A 70 -6.23 -0.07 -3.50
C GLU A 70 -6.09 -0.97 -4.72
N ASP A 71 -5.17 -1.93 -4.62
CA ASP A 71 -5.01 -3.00 -5.60
C ASP A 71 -4.37 -4.21 -4.93
N THR A 72 -4.63 -5.41 -5.47
CA THR A 72 -4.21 -6.68 -4.89
C THR A 72 -3.09 -7.29 -5.71
N ARG A 73 -1.99 -7.61 -5.03
CA ARG A 73 -0.86 -8.34 -5.60
C ARG A 73 -0.97 -9.81 -5.22
N TYR A 74 -0.62 -10.65 -6.18
CA TYR A 74 -0.64 -12.11 -6.04
C TYR A 74 0.80 -12.62 -6.03
N PRO A 75 1.07 -13.69 -5.26
CA PRO A 75 2.39 -14.31 -5.25
C PRO A 75 2.77 -14.84 -6.63
N GLY A 76 4.06 -14.73 -6.97
CA GLY A 76 4.68 -15.28 -8.18
C GLY A 76 4.95 -16.78 -8.16
#